data_AF-A0A414S1K7-F1
#
_entry.id   AF-A0A414S1K7-F1
#
_cell.length_a   1.000
_cell.length_b   1.000
_cell.length_c   1.000
_cell.angle_alpha   90.00
_cell.angle_beta   90.00
_cell.angle_gamma   90.00
#
_symmetry.space_group_name_H-M   'P 1'
#
loop_
_entity.id
_entity.type
_entity.pdbx_description
1 polymer ?
#
loop_
_entity_poly.entity_id
_entity_poly.type
_entity_poly.pdbx_seq_one_letter_code
_entity_poly.pdbx_strand_id
1 'polypeptide(L)'
;MAKQHDKQFKLDAVQYYQDHKDLGVRGCAENLGIGYSTLTKWLKDFRESGDIPVRGSGNYASDEQKEIARLRRELRDAQDALDVLKKAINILWEGRKWK
;
A
#
# COMPACT_ATOMS: atom_id res chain seq x y z
N MET A 1 9.56 18.18 -14.91
CA MET A 1 9.35 16.73 -14.74
C MET A 1 9.59 16.37 -13.29
N ALA A 2 8.70 15.62 -12.63
CA ALA A 2 8.96 15.15 -11.27
C ALA A 2 10.02 14.03 -11.35
N LYS A 3 11.20 14.24 -10.77
CA LYS A 3 12.19 13.17 -10.62
C LYS A 3 11.54 12.07 -9.78
N GLN A 4 11.36 10.89 -10.37
CA GLN A 4 10.94 9.72 -9.63
C GLN A 4 12.18 9.16 -8.92
N HIS A 5 12.06 9.00 -7.61
CA HIS A 5 13.09 8.37 -6.79
C HIS A 5 12.62 6.97 -6.45
N ASP A 6 13.52 6.00 -6.54
CA ASP A 6 13.26 4.60 -6.18
C ASP A 6 12.87 4.47 -4.71
N LYS A 7 12.07 3.43 -4.40
CA LYS A 7 11.60 3.17 -3.03
C LYS A 7 12.77 3.11 -2.04
N GLN A 8 13.80 2.35 -2.41
CA GLN A 8 14.98 2.16 -1.59
C GLN A 8 15.66 3.50 -1.29
N PHE A 9 15.84 4.35 -2.30
CA PHE A 9 16.42 5.68 -2.13
C PHE A 9 15.62 6.56 -1.15
N LYS A 10 14.28 6.49 -1.18
CA LYS A 10 13.44 7.25 -0.24
C LYS A 10 13.58 6.75 1.20
N LEU A 11 13.63 5.43 1.39
CA LEU A 11 13.80 4.81 2.71
C LEU A 11 15.20 5.11 3.25
N ASP A 12 16.23 4.98 2.41
CA ASP A 12 17.61 5.31 2.76
C ASP A 12 17.76 6.79 3.12
N ALA A 13 17.08 7.70 2.40
CA ALA A 13 17.07 9.12 2.73
C ALA A 13 16.43 9.42 4.09
N VAL A 14 15.37 8.70 4.45
CA VAL A 14 14.74 8.81 5.78
C VAL A 14 15.64 8.21 6.86
N GLN A 15 16.27 7.07 6.60
CA GLN A 15 17.23 6.46 7.53
C GLN A 15 18.44 7.36 7.76
N TYR A 16 18.99 7.94 6.69
CA TYR A 16 20.10 8.87 6.75
C TYR A 16 19.80 10.07 7.65
N TYR A 17 18.57 10.62 7.58
CA TYR A 17 18.13 11.66 8.50
C TYR A 17 18.00 11.17 9.95
N GLN A 18 17.53 9.95 10.18
CA GLN A 18 17.45 9.38 11.53
C GLN A 18 18.83 9.20 12.17
N ASP A 19 19.82 8.81 11.36
CA ASP A 19 21.21 8.63 11.78
C ASP A 19 21.92 9.97 11.99
N HIS A 20 21.55 11.01 11.22
CA HIS A 20 22.18 12.34 11.23
C HIS A 20 21.20 13.45 11.64
N LYS A 21 20.53 13.28 12.79
CA LYS A 21 19.61 14.29 13.32
C LYS A 21 20.28 15.62 13.66
N ASP A 22 21.59 15.59 13.89
CA ASP A 22 22.45 16.75 14.16
C ASP A 22 22.58 17.69 12.94
N LEU A 23 22.64 17.13 11.73
CA LEU A 23 22.68 17.90 10.47
C LEU A 23 21.32 18.57 10.15
N GLY A 24 20.25 18.07 10.76
CA GLY A 24 18.88 18.48 10.49
C GLY A 24 18.42 18.14 9.07
N VAL A 25 17.14 18.41 8.80
CA VAL A 25 16.50 18.05 7.51
C VAL A 25 17.15 18.79 6.33
N ARG A 26 17.65 20.01 6.55
CA ARG A 26 18.24 20.84 5.49
C ARG A 26 19.62 20.33 5.06
N GLY A 27 20.50 20.03 6.02
CA GLY A 27 21.82 19.44 5.74
C GLY A 27 21.69 18.05 5.11
N CYS A 28 20.74 17.24 5.59
CA CYS A 28 20.48 15.94 4.99
C CYS A 28 19.98 16.05 3.54
N ALA A 29 19.06 16.98 3.26
CA ALA A 29 18.56 17.19 1.91
C ALA A 29 19.67 17.66 0.94
N GLU A 30 20.55 18.55 1.39
CA GLU A 30 21.70 19.03 0.61
C GLU A 30 22.70 17.90 0.32
N ASN A 31 23.05 17.09 1.32
CA ASN A 31 23.95 15.93 1.16
C ASN A 31 23.39 14.88 0.20
N LEU A 32 22.08 14.67 0.22
CA LEU A 32 21.39 13.72 -0.65
C LEU A 32 21.06 14.29 -2.04
N GLY A 33 21.33 15.59 -2.27
CA GLY A 33 21.01 16.27 -3.53
C GLY A 33 19.52 16.36 -3.83
N ILE A 34 18.66 16.35 -2.79
CA ILE A 34 17.20 16.42 -2.90
C ILE A 34 16.67 17.75 -2.36
N GLY A 35 15.44 18.10 -2.75
CA GLY A 35 14.78 19.29 -2.21
C GLY A 35 14.38 19.09 -0.74
N TYR A 36 14.55 20.10 0.09
CA TYR A 36 14.11 20.11 1.50
C TYR A 36 12.65 19.65 1.66
N SER A 37 11.74 20.20 0.86
CA SER A 37 10.31 19.83 0.88
C SER A 37 10.05 18.37 0.49
N THR A 38 10.96 17.76 -0.28
CA THR A 38 10.88 16.35 -0.68
C THR A 38 11.23 15.46 0.51
N LEU A 39 12.33 15.75 1.21
CA LEU A 39 12.72 14.99 2.40
C LEU A 39 11.70 15.14 3.54
N THR A 40 11.21 16.35 3.81
CA THR A 40 10.18 16.58 4.82
C THR A 40 8.89 15.81 4.52
N LYS A 41 8.50 15.73 3.24
CA LYS A 41 7.34 14.94 2.84
C LYS A 41 7.55 13.44 3.08
N TRP A 42 8.71 12.91 2.71
CA TRP A 42 9.04 11.50 2.95
C TRP A 42 9.09 11.14 4.43
N LEU A 43 9.61 12.04 5.27
CA LEU A 43 9.61 11.87 6.73
C LEU A 43 8.19 11.84 7.30
N LYS A 44 7.30 12.71 6.80
CA LYS A 44 5.89 12.73 7.20
C LYS A 44 5.19 11.44 6.78
N ASP A 45 5.32 11.06 5.51
CA ASP A 45 4.72 9.85 4.96
C ASP A 45 5.19 8.61 5.73
N PHE A 46 6.50 8.50 6.01
CA PHE A 46 7.06 7.41 6.81
C PHE A 46 6.52 7.40 8.25
N ARG A 47 6.33 8.55 8.89
CA ARG A 47 5.79 8.64 10.26
C ARG A 47 4.32 8.23 10.34
N GLU A 48 3.52 8.57 9.33
CA GLU A 48 2.07 8.31 9.32
C GLU A 48 1.74 6.87 8.89
N SER A 49 2.43 6.33 7.88
CA SER A 49 2.14 4.98 7.34
C SER A 49 3.16 3.91 7.67
N GLY A 50 4.34 4.24 8.20
CA GLY A 50 5.46 3.30 8.35
C GLY A 50 6.12 2.89 7.02
N ASP A 51 5.66 3.45 5.90
CA ASP A 51 6.18 3.23 4.55
C ASP A 51 6.03 4.52 3.73
N ILE A 52 6.78 4.63 2.62
CA ILE A 52 6.79 5.80 1.74
C ILE A 52 6.17 5.41 0.39
N PRO A 53 5.02 5.96 0.01
CA PRO A 53 4.37 5.59 -1.25
C PRO A 53 5.24 5.99 -2.46
N VAL A 54 5.43 5.04 -3.38
CA VAL A 54 6.07 5.29 -4.68
C VAL A 54 5.00 5.31 -5.76
N ARG A 55 4.91 6.42 -6.49
CA ARG A 55 3.95 6.60 -7.57
C ARG A 55 4.41 5.76 -8.77
N GLY A 56 3.92 4.52 -8.89
CA GLY A 56 4.15 3.68 -10.07
C GLY A 56 4.51 2.22 -9.79
N SER A 57 4.84 1.81 -8.57
CA SER A 57 5.01 0.38 -8.29
C SER A 57 3.68 -0.21 -7.80
N GLY A 58 3.15 -1.19 -8.52
CA GLY A 58 2.08 -2.06 -8.02
C GLY A 58 2.46 -2.54 -6.62
N ASN A 59 1.74 -2.01 -5.64
CA ASN A 59 2.26 -1.90 -4.28
C ASN A 59 1.90 -3.17 -3.50
N TYR A 60 2.88 -4.05 -3.31
CA TYR A 60 2.88 -4.96 -2.18
C TYR A 60 4.19 -4.74 -1.43
N ALA A 61 4.12 -4.05 -0.30
CA ALA A 61 5.29 -3.64 0.46
C ALA A 61 5.97 -4.82 1.19
N SER A 62 5.39 -6.02 1.13
CA SER A 62 6.02 -7.29 1.54
C SER A 62 5.33 -8.47 0.85
N ASP A 63 5.97 -9.65 0.83
CA ASP A 63 5.32 -10.88 0.37
C ASP A 63 4.08 -11.23 1.20
N GLU A 64 4.07 -10.84 2.48
CA GLU A 64 2.90 -10.96 3.36
C GLU A 64 1.73 -10.08 2.88
N GLN A 65 1.99 -8.88 2.37
CA GLN A 65 0.94 -8.02 1.80
C GLN A 65 0.44 -8.51 0.43
N LYS A 66 1.31 -9.16 -0.37
CA LYS A 66 0.85 -9.89 -1.58
C LYS A 66 -0.12 -10.98 -1.19
N GLU A 67 0.25 -11.76 -0.18
CA GLU A 67 -0.55 -12.88 0.28
C GLU A 67 -1.86 -12.41 0.89
N ILE A 68 -1.86 -11.33 1.69
CA ILE A 68 -3.09 -10.71 2.20
C ILE A 68 -4.02 -10.28 1.05
N ALA A 69 -3.48 -9.66 0.00
CA ALA A 69 -4.30 -9.23 -1.12
C ALA A 69 -4.85 -10.40 -1.95
N ARG A 70 -4.05 -11.45 -2.13
CA ARG A 70 -4.46 -12.70 -2.76
C ARG A 70 -5.57 -13.38 -1.95
N LEU A 71 -5.35 -13.60 -0.66
CA LEU A 71 -6.32 -14.20 0.26
C LEU A 71 -7.63 -13.40 0.31
N ARG A 72 -7.57 -12.07 0.33
CA ARG A 72 -8.77 -11.21 0.27
C ARG A 72 -9.53 -11.35 -1.05
N ARG A 73 -8.85 -11.65 -2.16
CA ARG A 73 -9.49 -11.92 -3.45
C ARG A 73 -10.17 -13.28 -3.44
N GLU A 74 -9.46 -14.33 -3.03
CA GLU A 74 -10.01 -15.68 -2.93
C GLU A 74 -11.23 -15.72 -1.99
N LEU A 75 -11.20 -14.98 -0.88
CA LEU A 75 -12.32 -14.90 0.06
C LEU A 75 -13.57 -14.24 -0.55
N ARG A 76 -13.39 -13.19 -1.37
CA ARG A 76 -14.50 -12.55 -2.09
C ARG A 76 -15.09 -13.48 -3.15
N ASP A 77 -14.25 -14.12 -3.96
CA ASP A 77 -14.71 -15.03 -5.01
C ASP A 77 -15.51 -16.19 -4.41
N ALA A 78 -15.08 -16.72 -3.25
CA ALA A 78 -15.81 -17.74 -2.51
C ALA A 78 -17.15 -17.23 -1.95
N GLN A 79 -17.20 -16.00 -1.43
CA GLN A 79 -18.45 -15.39 -0.94
C GLN A 79 -19.45 -15.12 -2.06
N ASP A 80 -18.99 -14.62 -3.20
CA ASP A 80 -19.83 -14.42 -4.38
C ASP A 80 -20.42 -15.75 -4.88
N ALA A 81 -19.60 -16.81 -4.93
CA ALA A 81 -20.08 -18.14 -5.28
C ALA A 81 -21.15 -18.66 -4.29
N LEU A 82 -20.96 -18.46 -2.99
CA LEU A 82 -21.96 -18.82 -1.98
C LEU A 82 -23.26 -18.04 -2.15
N ASP A 83 -23.20 -16.76 -2.46
CA ASP A 83 -24.39 -15.92 -2.65
C ASP A 83 -25.17 -16.30 -3.91
N VAL A 84 -24.47 -16.67 -5.00
CA VAL A 84 -25.10 -17.22 -6.20
C VAL A 84 -25.83 -18.54 -5.88
N LEU A 85 -25.18 -19.45 -5.14
CA LEU A 85 -25.78 -20.71 -4.75
C LEU A 85 -27.01 -20.51 -3.85
N LYS A 86 -26.93 -19.62 -2.87
CA LYS A 86 -28.09 -19.27 -2.01
C LYS A 86 -29.25 -18.69 -2.82
N LYS A 87 -28.98 -17.80 -3.77
CA LYS A 87 -30.02 -17.26 -4.68
C LYS A 87 -30.67 -18.35 -5.51
N ALA A 88 -29.87 -19.26 -6.08
CA ALA A 88 -30.39 -20.39 -6.86
C ALA A 88 -31.30 -21.31 -6.01
N ILE A 89 -30.89 -21.60 -4.77
CA ILE A 89 -31.70 -22.36 -3.81
C ILE A 89 -33.02 -21.63 -3.50
N ASN A 90 -32.97 -20.32 -3.21
CA ASN A 90 -34.20 -19.55 -2.92
C ASN A 90 -35.18 -19.56 -4.09
N ILE A 91 -34.70 -19.35 -5.32
CA ILE A 91 -35.55 -19.40 -6.54
C ILE A 91 -36.21 -20.78 -6.69
N LEU A 92 -35.44 -21.87 -6.46
CA LEU A 92 -35.96 -23.24 -6.52
C LEU A 92 -37.03 -23.50 -5.44
N TRP A 93 -36.87 -22.92 -4.25
CA TRP A 93 -37.84 -23.04 -3.17
C TRP A 93 -39.12 -22.24 -3.42
N GLU A 94 -39.01 -21.02 -3.95
CA GLU A 94 -40.18 -20.21 -4.32
C GLU A 94 -40.98 -20.87 -5.44
N GLY A 95 -40.31 -21.44 -6.46
CA GLY A 95 -40.97 -22.18 -7.54
C GLY A 95 -41.71 -23.44 -7.06
N ARG A 96 -41.29 -24.05 -5.93
CA ARG A 96 -42.00 -25.18 -5.31
C ARG A 96 -43.22 -24.78 -4.50
N LYS A 97 -43.34 -23.51 -4.08
CA LYS A 97 -44.45 -23.02 -3.25
C LYS A 97 -45.76 -22.80 -4.01
N TRP A 98 -45.70 -22.76 -5.34
CA TRP A 98 -46.84 -22.52 -6.24
C TRP A 98 -47.29 -23.77 -7.01
N LYS A 99 -46.83 -24.95 -6.61
CA LYS A 99 -47.27 -26.26 -7.10
C LYS A 99 -48.06 -26.97 -6.01
#